data_AF-A0A351IUR2-F1
#
_entry.id   AF-A0A351IUR2-F1
#
_cell.length_a   1.000
_cell.length_b   1.000
_cell.length_c   1.000
_cell.angle_alpha   90.00
_cell.angle_beta   90.00
_cell.angle_gamma   90.00
#
_symmetry.space_group_name_H-M   'P 1'
#
loop_
_entity.id
_entity.type
_entity.pdbx_description
1 polymer ?
#
loop_
_entity_poly.entity_id
_entity_poly.type
_entity_poly.pdbx_seq_one_letter_code
_entity_poly.pdbx_strand_id
1 'polypeptide(L)'
;MPSSAIDQDWGKVLRWGLICGGALIAICLVGMPVELDRREIIERYLSLGYVSVLLIPILIGRIAATQVVLEGFESRKQGLYDLVTGLMVGLLGGGCLSLLMLALDSWNLRDPLVNWSPKLFRFLTYENGMGFGAGAWIVTCGALSLAGASLHVVPAIVRRSTGTVVLSLLALSILEGAVDDLSEGFGLDWLTDLMYAKKGGLTLTSTIVVGAVIAVVSVLTSGRVKAVTNRYRDMQGAERQKASMILFAVVAVLCIVLPMFLGKIMNELLANVGLFLLLALGLNIVVGLAGLLDLGYVAFFAVGGYTTAVLTSPNSPFFAPELHFGFALIFVVIFATIVGLLIGAPVIRMRGDYLAIVTLGFGEIIRLLFMSDWLGPYFGGAQGITNVPGVDLGFATVKGTDPRSVFYLVLFFCVIAIYISWRLQASRLGRAWMAIREDEQVAEAMGINTVSCKLMAFVVG
;
A
#
# COMPACT_ATOMS: atom_id res chain seq x y z
N MET A 1 -21.32 -2.68 -36.31
CA MET A 1 -20.33 -2.08 -35.38
C MET A 1 -20.26 -0.60 -35.69
N PRO A 2 -20.35 0.28 -34.68
CA PRO A 2 -20.33 1.72 -34.93
C PRO A 2 -19.00 2.09 -35.61
N SER A 3 -19.06 2.55 -36.84
CA SER A 3 -17.88 2.88 -37.66
C SER A 3 -17.55 4.38 -37.63
N SER A 4 -18.49 5.21 -37.19
CA SER A 4 -18.40 6.67 -37.16
C SER A 4 -18.22 7.23 -35.74
N ALA A 5 -17.78 8.49 -35.64
CA ALA A 5 -17.72 9.23 -34.37
C ALA A 5 -19.12 9.54 -33.80
N ILE A 6 -20.18 9.35 -34.60
CA ILE A 6 -21.56 9.70 -34.25
C ILE A 6 -22.29 8.52 -33.60
N ASP A 7 -21.92 7.27 -33.95
CA ASP A 7 -22.50 6.05 -33.37
C ASP A 7 -21.83 5.68 -32.02
N GLN A 8 -21.67 6.66 -31.13
CA GLN A 8 -21.04 6.45 -29.84
C GLN A 8 -21.98 5.72 -28.89
N ASP A 9 -21.44 4.79 -28.09
CA ASP A 9 -22.20 4.19 -27.00
C ASP A 9 -22.27 5.21 -25.86
N TRP A 10 -23.23 6.13 -25.97
CA TRP A 10 -23.45 7.20 -25.00
C TRP A 10 -23.78 6.65 -23.61
N GLY A 11 -24.37 5.45 -23.52
CA GLY A 11 -24.59 4.78 -22.24
C GLY A 11 -23.27 4.41 -21.56
N LYS A 12 -22.31 3.87 -22.32
CA LYS A 12 -20.96 3.60 -21.83
C LYS A 12 -20.23 4.89 -21.44
N VAL A 13 -20.26 5.92 -22.29
CA VAL A 13 -19.61 7.23 -22.02
C VAL A 13 -20.17 7.86 -20.75
N LEU A 14 -21.49 7.86 -20.58
CA LEU A 14 -22.14 8.42 -19.39
C LEU A 14 -21.75 7.67 -18.12
N ARG A 15 -21.78 6.33 -18.15
CA ARG A 15 -21.38 5.51 -16.99
C ARG A 15 -19.93 5.80 -16.56
N TRP A 16 -18.98 5.78 -17.50
CA TRP A 16 -17.58 6.05 -17.17
C TRP A 16 -17.32 7.51 -16.80
N GLY A 17 -18.05 8.47 -17.39
CA GLY A 17 -18.01 9.88 -17.01
C GLY A 17 -18.48 10.11 -15.57
N LEU A 18 -19.59 9.48 -15.18
CA LEU A 18 -20.11 9.54 -13.80
C LEU A 18 -19.17 8.86 -12.80
N ILE A 19 -18.57 7.71 -13.17
CA ILE A 19 -17.54 7.07 -12.35
C ILE A 19 -16.33 7.99 -12.18
N CYS A 20 -15.91 8.69 -13.25
CA CYS A 20 -14.81 9.67 -13.18
C CYS A 20 -15.13 10.83 -12.25
N GLY A 21 -16.31 11.43 -12.38
CA GLY A 21 -16.77 12.50 -11.50
C GLY A 21 -16.87 12.05 -10.05
N GLY A 22 -17.50 10.89 -9.81
CA GLY A 22 -17.63 10.30 -8.47
C GLY A 22 -16.29 9.99 -7.82
N ALA A 23 -15.32 9.46 -8.59
CA ALA A 23 -13.97 9.19 -8.08
C ALA A 23 -13.21 10.48 -7.73
N LEU A 24 -13.29 11.52 -8.57
CA LEU A 24 -12.71 12.84 -8.29
C LEU A 24 -13.29 13.44 -7.00
N ILE A 25 -14.62 13.41 -6.88
CA ILE A 25 -15.34 13.90 -5.70
C ILE A 25 -14.95 13.10 -4.46
N ALA A 26 -14.89 11.76 -4.55
CA ALA A 26 -14.52 10.90 -3.43
C ALA A 26 -13.11 11.20 -2.92
N ILE A 27 -12.11 11.35 -3.80
CA ILE A 27 -10.73 11.70 -3.40
C ILE A 27 -10.69 13.08 -2.73
N CYS A 28 -11.42 14.06 -3.28
CA CYS A 28 -11.54 15.38 -2.68
C CYS A 28 -12.21 15.33 -1.29
N LEU A 29 -13.25 14.50 -1.12
CA LEU A 29 -13.95 14.29 0.14
C LEU A 29 -13.13 13.53 1.19
N VAL A 30 -12.17 12.71 0.77
CA VAL A 30 -11.21 12.09 1.69
C VAL A 30 -10.20 13.13 2.22
N GLY A 31 -10.00 14.25 1.52
CA GLY A 31 -9.02 15.29 1.90
C GLY A 31 -7.61 15.03 1.37
N MET A 32 -7.42 13.94 0.61
CA MET A 32 -6.13 13.51 0.07
C MET A 32 -5.37 14.61 -0.70
N PRO A 33 -6.01 15.40 -1.59
CA PRO A 33 -5.28 16.40 -2.38
C PRO A 33 -4.61 17.46 -1.51
N VAL A 34 -5.26 17.90 -0.43
CA VAL A 34 -4.73 18.94 0.47
C VAL A 34 -3.59 18.43 1.34
N GLU A 35 -3.69 17.18 1.82
CA GLU A 35 -2.64 16.58 2.64
C GLU A 35 -1.37 16.33 1.83
N LEU A 36 -1.53 15.84 0.59
CA LEU A 36 -0.43 15.52 -0.31
C LEU A 36 0.17 16.76 -1.01
N ASP A 37 -0.53 17.90 -1.02
CA ASP A 37 -0.04 19.15 -1.64
C ASP A 37 1.26 19.66 -1.03
N ARG A 38 1.55 19.27 0.22
CA ARG A 38 2.83 19.61 0.90
C ARG A 38 4.06 19.03 0.23
N ARG A 39 3.88 18.03 -0.65
CA ARG A 39 4.98 17.34 -1.30
C ARG A 39 5.03 17.71 -2.78
N GLU A 40 6.07 18.46 -3.14
CA GLU A 40 6.35 18.83 -4.53
C GLU A 40 6.96 17.64 -5.29
N ILE A 41 6.46 17.38 -6.50
CA ILE A 41 7.01 16.38 -7.42
C ILE A 41 7.96 17.03 -8.40
N ILE A 42 7.51 18.12 -9.02
CA ILE A 42 8.31 18.98 -9.88
C ILE A 42 8.30 20.37 -9.25
N GLU A 43 9.48 20.90 -8.95
CA GLU A 43 9.65 22.16 -8.23
C GLU A 43 8.72 23.24 -8.82
N ARG A 44 7.86 23.85 -7.98
CA ARG A 44 6.90 24.93 -8.33
C ARG A 44 5.80 24.61 -9.36
N TYR A 45 5.84 23.47 -10.03
CA TYR A 45 4.92 23.16 -11.14
C TYR A 45 3.91 22.06 -10.83
N LEU A 46 4.30 21.05 -10.05
CA LEU A 46 3.45 19.88 -9.82
C LEU A 46 3.64 19.35 -8.40
N SER A 47 2.58 19.37 -7.61
CA SER A 47 2.53 18.71 -6.30
C SER A 47 1.92 17.31 -6.39
N LEU A 48 2.22 16.47 -5.39
CA LEU A 48 1.60 15.15 -5.22
C LEU A 48 0.09 15.26 -5.00
N GLY A 49 -0.37 16.37 -4.41
CA GLY A 49 -1.78 16.74 -4.32
C GLY A 49 -2.44 16.79 -5.70
N TYR A 50 -1.86 17.57 -6.64
CA TYR A 50 -2.39 17.64 -8.02
C TYR A 50 -2.31 16.28 -8.72
N VAL A 51 -1.22 15.52 -8.58
CA VAL A 51 -1.10 14.20 -9.21
C VAL A 51 -2.19 13.23 -8.75
N SER A 52 -2.58 13.26 -7.47
CA SER A 52 -3.64 12.39 -6.94
C SER A 52 -4.99 12.59 -7.65
N VAL A 53 -5.29 13.82 -8.07
CA VAL A 53 -6.53 14.18 -8.78
C VAL A 53 -6.38 13.98 -10.29
N LEU A 54 -5.26 14.41 -10.87
CA LEU A 54 -5.03 14.39 -12.32
C LEU A 54 -4.85 12.96 -12.87
N LEU A 55 -4.45 11.99 -12.04
CA LEU A 55 -4.27 10.59 -12.45
C LEU A 55 -5.61 9.89 -12.75
N ILE A 56 -6.70 10.27 -12.07
CA ILE A 56 -8.04 9.69 -12.25
C ILE A 56 -8.55 9.83 -13.70
N PRO A 57 -8.64 11.04 -14.29
CA PRO A 57 -9.16 11.20 -15.65
C PRO A 57 -8.27 10.51 -16.69
N ILE A 58 -6.96 10.42 -16.47
CA ILE A 58 -6.03 9.68 -17.36
C ILE A 58 -6.36 8.18 -17.34
N LEU A 59 -6.49 7.58 -16.16
CA LEU A 59 -6.77 6.15 -16.02
C LEU A 59 -8.16 5.79 -16.55
N ILE A 60 -9.19 6.56 -16.18
CA ILE A 60 -10.56 6.29 -16.59
C ILE A 60 -10.73 6.54 -18.09
N GLY A 61 -10.10 7.58 -18.64
CA GLY A 61 -10.05 7.82 -20.09
C GLY A 61 -9.43 6.64 -20.84
N ARG A 62 -8.33 6.07 -20.33
CA ARG A 62 -7.72 4.86 -20.89
C ARG A 62 -8.63 3.64 -20.78
N ILE A 63 -9.26 3.40 -19.64
CA ILE A 63 -10.14 2.24 -19.40
C ILE A 63 -11.39 2.33 -20.29
N ALA A 64 -12.02 3.50 -20.37
CA ALA A 64 -13.20 3.73 -21.20
C ALA A 64 -12.92 3.52 -22.70
N ALA A 65 -11.72 3.94 -23.14
CA ALA A 65 -11.21 3.73 -24.50
C ALA A 65 -10.79 2.28 -24.79
N THR A 66 -10.48 1.49 -23.75
CA THR A 66 -10.11 0.08 -23.93
C THR A 66 -11.38 -0.75 -24.13
N GLN A 67 -11.37 -1.63 -25.14
CA GLN A 67 -12.45 -2.59 -25.38
C GLN A 67 -12.13 -3.93 -24.73
N VAL A 68 -13.17 -4.60 -24.21
CA VAL A 68 -13.07 -6.01 -23.80
C VAL A 68 -13.08 -6.84 -25.07
N VAL A 69 -11.93 -7.39 -25.44
CA VAL A 69 -11.82 -8.29 -26.60
C VAL A 69 -12.35 -9.66 -26.17
N LEU A 70 -13.49 -10.07 -26.75
CA LEU A 70 -14.00 -11.43 -26.60
C LEU A 70 -13.29 -12.32 -27.62
N GLU A 71 -12.78 -13.48 -27.18
CA GLU A 71 -12.13 -14.44 -28.07
C GLU A 71 -13.10 -14.89 -29.19
N GLY A 72 -12.68 -14.80 -30.45
CA GLY A 72 -13.45 -15.25 -31.61
C GLY A 72 -14.17 -14.17 -32.43
N PHE A 73 -14.15 -12.89 -32.03
CA PHE A 73 -14.72 -11.78 -32.82
C PHE A 73 -13.63 -10.90 -33.46
N GLU A 74 -13.87 -10.40 -34.68
CA GLU A 74 -13.00 -9.39 -35.30
C GLU A 74 -12.96 -8.13 -34.44
N SER A 75 -11.78 -7.79 -33.93
CA SER A 75 -11.56 -6.60 -33.13
C SER A 75 -11.56 -5.36 -34.02
N ARG A 76 -12.28 -4.33 -33.59
CA ARG A 76 -12.32 -3.04 -34.28
C ARG A 76 -10.93 -2.40 -34.29
N LYS A 77 -10.54 -1.78 -35.40
CA LYS A 77 -9.30 -0.98 -35.47
C LYS A 77 -9.38 0.22 -34.50
N GLN A 78 -8.33 0.39 -33.70
CA GLN A 78 -8.11 1.55 -32.82
C GLN A 78 -8.15 2.84 -33.65
N GLY A 79 -8.81 3.88 -33.15
CA GLY A 79 -8.95 5.11 -33.94
C GLY A 79 -9.66 6.26 -33.22
N LEU A 80 -10.17 7.21 -34.01
CA LEU A 80 -10.78 8.46 -33.53
C LEU A 80 -11.93 8.26 -32.54
N TYR A 81 -12.68 7.17 -32.66
CA TYR A 81 -13.77 6.84 -31.74
C TYR A 81 -13.32 6.72 -30.29
N ASP A 82 -12.15 6.10 -30.05
CA ASP A 82 -11.61 5.90 -28.71
C ASP A 82 -11.17 7.23 -28.10
N LEU A 83 -10.62 8.13 -28.94
CA LEU A 83 -10.23 9.49 -28.54
C LEU A 83 -11.44 10.34 -28.15
N VAL A 84 -12.50 10.31 -28.96
CA VAL A 84 -13.76 11.03 -28.65
C VAL A 84 -14.39 10.47 -27.37
N THR A 85 -14.33 9.15 -27.16
CA THR A 85 -14.79 8.51 -25.92
C THR A 85 -14.02 9.00 -24.71
N GLY A 86 -12.69 9.06 -24.79
CA GLY A 86 -11.85 9.63 -23.73
C GLY A 86 -12.19 11.09 -23.45
N LEU A 87 -12.28 11.93 -24.48
CA LEU A 87 -12.59 13.35 -24.34
C LEU A 87 -13.95 13.57 -23.65
N MET A 88 -15.01 12.90 -24.11
CA MET A 88 -16.36 13.08 -23.57
C MET A 88 -16.46 12.57 -22.12
N VAL A 89 -15.79 11.46 -21.79
CA VAL A 89 -15.70 10.96 -20.42
C VAL A 89 -15.03 11.97 -19.50
N GLY A 90 -13.93 12.60 -19.95
CA GLY A 90 -13.22 13.62 -19.18
C GLY A 90 -14.04 14.89 -18.98
N LEU A 91 -14.73 15.36 -20.02
CA LEU A 91 -15.61 16.54 -19.93
C LEU A 91 -16.78 16.30 -18.95
N LEU A 92 -17.39 15.11 -18.99
CA LEU A 92 -18.44 14.73 -18.04
C LEU A 92 -17.92 14.61 -16.61
N GLY A 93 -16.74 13.99 -16.42
CA GLY A 93 -16.11 13.85 -15.11
C GLY A 93 -15.74 15.19 -14.49
N GLY A 94 -15.09 16.07 -15.25
CA GLY A 94 -14.78 17.43 -14.82
C GLY A 94 -16.04 18.26 -14.59
N GLY A 95 -17.07 18.10 -15.43
CA GLY A 95 -18.36 18.76 -15.25
C GLY A 95 -19.06 18.38 -13.95
N CYS A 96 -18.99 17.10 -13.55
CA CYS A 96 -19.54 16.63 -12.29
C CYS A 96 -18.83 17.25 -11.07
N LEU A 97 -17.49 17.31 -11.09
CA LEU A 97 -16.70 17.97 -10.04
C LEU A 97 -17.02 19.47 -9.96
N SER A 98 -17.07 20.16 -11.11
CA SER A 98 -17.37 21.59 -11.21
C SER A 98 -18.79 21.91 -10.76
N LEU A 99 -19.77 21.05 -11.07
CA LEU A 99 -21.15 21.20 -10.60
C LEU A 99 -21.22 21.09 -9.09
N LEU A 100 -20.52 20.11 -8.49
CA LEU A 100 -20.46 19.99 -7.04
C LEU A 100 -19.81 21.23 -6.40
N MET A 101 -18.71 21.73 -6.95
CA MET A 101 -18.07 22.95 -6.47
C MET A 101 -19.07 24.13 -6.43
N LEU A 102 -19.78 24.38 -7.52
CA LEU A 102 -20.79 25.44 -7.62
C LEU A 102 -21.95 25.22 -6.63
N ALA A 103 -22.44 23.99 -6.51
CA ALA A 103 -23.54 23.65 -5.60
C ALA A 103 -23.17 23.93 -4.13
N LEU A 104 -21.97 23.53 -3.71
CA LEU A 104 -21.48 23.69 -2.35
C LEU A 104 -21.29 25.16 -1.95
N ASP A 105 -20.91 26.01 -2.89
CA ASP A 105 -20.81 27.46 -2.66
C ASP A 105 -22.18 28.12 -2.57
N SER A 106 -23.11 27.73 -3.45
CA SER A 106 -24.45 28.30 -3.47
C SER A 106 -25.30 27.92 -2.24
N TRP A 107 -25.12 26.71 -1.70
CA TRP A 107 -25.94 26.17 -0.60
C TRP A 107 -25.23 26.07 0.75
N ASN A 108 -23.98 26.54 0.84
CA ASN A 108 -23.18 26.58 2.06
C ASN A 108 -23.18 25.26 2.87
N LEU A 109 -23.06 24.12 2.17
CA LEU A 109 -23.10 22.75 2.71
C LEU A 109 -21.78 22.35 3.42
N ARG A 110 -21.14 23.29 4.13
CA ARG A 110 -19.82 23.09 4.74
C ARG A 110 -19.88 22.20 5.99
N ASP A 111 -20.95 22.34 6.77
CA ASP A 111 -21.10 21.62 8.05
C ASP A 111 -21.19 20.09 7.91
N PRO A 112 -21.93 19.50 6.95
CA PRO A 112 -21.95 18.05 6.77
C PRO A 112 -20.67 17.48 6.09
N LEU A 113 -19.82 18.32 5.47
CA LEU A 113 -18.65 17.89 4.69
C LEU A 113 -17.35 18.43 5.29
N VAL A 114 -16.98 17.91 6.47
CA VAL A 114 -15.81 18.33 7.26
C VAL A 114 -14.51 18.42 6.44
N ASN A 115 -14.31 17.51 5.49
CA ASN A 115 -13.10 17.45 4.66
C ASN A 115 -13.12 18.43 3.48
N TRP A 116 -14.27 19.02 3.15
CA TRP A 116 -14.39 20.06 2.11
C TRP A 116 -13.93 21.42 2.65
N SER A 117 -12.65 21.49 3.00
CA SER A 117 -12.04 22.61 3.72
C SER A 117 -11.82 23.84 2.81
N PRO A 118 -11.64 25.04 3.40
CA PRO A 118 -11.26 26.24 2.64
C PRO A 118 -9.95 26.07 1.85
N LYS A 119 -9.06 25.19 2.32
CA LYS A 119 -7.81 24.85 1.61
C LYS A 119 -8.08 24.07 0.34
N LEU A 120 -8.95 23.05 0.41
CA LEU A 120 -9.37 22.29 -0.77
C LEU A 120 -10.04 23.21 -1.80
N PHE A 121 -10.85 24.17 -1.33
CA PHE A 121 -11.49 25.13 -2.21
C PHE A 121 -10.48 26.01 -2.96
N ARG A 122 -9.46 26.53 -2.26
CA ARG A 122 -8.37 27.30 -2.90
C ARG A 122 -7.56 26.45 -3.87
N PHE A 123 -7.27 25.21 -3.49
CA PHE A 123 -6.59 24.24 -4.33
C PHE A 123 -7.36 23.97 -5.65
N LEU A 124 -8.66 23.69 -5.56
CA LEU A 124 -9.49 23.43 -6.74
C LEU A 124 -9.76 24.67 -7.60
N THR A 125 -9.67 25.87 -7.02
CA THR A 125 -9.88 27.13 -7.75
C THR A 125 -8.60 27.74 -8.30
N TYR A 126 -7.44 27.11 -8.09
CA TYR A 126 -6.12 27.66 -8.45
C TYR A 126 -5.93 29.09 -7.93
N GLU A 127 -6.52 29.42 -6.79
CA GLU A 127 -6.56 30.77 -6.20
C GLU A 127 -7.24 31.87 -7.06
N ASN A 128 -7.76 31.53 -8.24
CA ASN A 128 -8.30 32.49 -9.23
C ASN A 128 -9.85 32.57 -9.25
N GLY A 129 -10.50 32.02 -8.22
CA GLY A 129 -11.96 32.08 -8.02
C GLY A 129 -12.74 30.92 -8.64
N MET A 130 -14.04 30.86 -8.32
CA MET A 130 -14.89 29.69 -8.61
C MET A 130 -15.16 29.46 -10.09
N GLY A 131 -15.51 30.51 -10.84
CA GLY A 131 -15.80 30.39 -12.27
C GLY A 131 -14.59 29.88 -13.06
N PHE A 132 -13.39 30.36 -12.69
CA PHE A 132 -12.14 29.89 -13.28
C PHE A 132 -11.86 28.44 -12.90
N GLY A 133 -11.95 28.06 -11.61
CA GLY A 133 -11.75 26.68 -11.16
C GLY A 133 -12.68 25.69 -11.84
N ALA A 134 -13.98 26.00 -11.89
CA ALA A 134 -14.99 25.15 -12.51
C ALA A 134 -14.72 24.95 -14.02
N GLY A 135 -14.38 26.01 -14.75
CA GLY A 135 -14.01 25.90 -16.17
C GLY A 135 -12.70 25.14 -16.38
N ALA A 136 -11.68 25.42 -15.55
CA ALA A 136 -10.37 24.79 -15.62
C ALA A 136 -10.45 23.27 -15.40
N TRP A 137 -11.25 22.78 -14.45
CA TRP A 137 -11.40 21.34 -14.21
C TRP A 137 -12.11 20.59 -15.34
N ILE A 138 -13.07 21.22 -16.01
CA ILE A 138 -13.72 20.62 -17.19
C ILE A 138 -12.69 20.44 -18.32
N VAL A 139 -11.94 21.50 -18.62
CA VAL A 139 -10.95 21.48 -19.71
C VAL A 139 -9.79 20.54 -19.39
N THR A 140 -9.24 20.59 -18.18
CA THR A 140 -8.13 19.72 -17.76
C THR A 140 -8.55 18.25 -17.74
N CYS A 141 -9.72 17.90 -17.19
CA CYS A 141 -10.20 16.51 -17.23
C CYS A 141 -10.43 16.03 -18.66
N GLY A 142 -11.02 16.86 -19.52
CA GLY A 142 -11.18 16.54 -20.94
C GLY A 142 -9.85 16.26 -21.64
N ALA A 143 -8.87 17.15 -21.47
CA ALA A 143 -7.54 17.01 -22.06
C ALA A 143 -6.78 15.78 -21.52
N LEU A 144 -6.86 15.53 -20.21
CA LEU A 144 -6.19 14.40 -19.56
C LEU A 144 -6.81 13.05 -19.92
N SER A 145 -8.14 12.97 -20.00
CA SER A 145 -8.82 11.76 -20.46
C SER A 145 -8.59 11.49 -21.94
N LEU A 146 -8.49 12.53 -22.77
CA LEU A 146 -8.05 12.41 -24.16
C LEU A 146 -6.61 11.88 -24.23
N ALA A 147 -5.69 12.41 -23.41
CA ALA A 147 -4.32 11.91 -23.31
C ALA A 147 -4.29 10.43 -22.89
N GLY A 148 -5.09 10.05 -21.89
CA GLY A 148 -5.27 8.66 -21.45
C GLY A 148 -5.79 7.73 -22.55
N ALA A 149 -6.77 8.18 -23.33
CA ALA A 149 -7.29 7.44 -24.48
C ALA A 149 -6.27 7.35 -25.63
N SER A 150 -5.48 8.40 -25.86
CA SER A 150 -4.44 8.42 -26.90
C SER A 150 -3.36 7.37 -26.66
N LEU A 151 -3.04 7.07 -25.40
CA LEU A 151 -2.11 5.99 -25.05
C LEU A 151 -2.58 4.63 -25.60
N HIS A 152 -3.88 4.42 -25.83
CA HIS A 152 -4.39 3.18 -26.42
C HIS A 152 -4.12 3.07 -27.93
N VAL A 153 -4.20 4.19 -28.65
CA VAL A 153 -4.04 4.29 -30.12
C VAL A 153 -2.56 4.25 -30.53
N VAL A 154 -1.68 4.73 -29.65
CA VAL A 154 -0.24 4.82 -29.89
C VAL A 154 0.41 3.42 -29.89
N PRO A 155 1.47 3.18 -30.71
CA PRO A 155 2.16 1.90 -30.77
C PRO A 155 2.61 1.36 -29.41
N ALA A 156 2.59 0.04 -29.25
CA ALA A 156 2.87 -0.63 -27.98
C ALA A 156 4.24 -0.25 -27.36
N ILE A 157 5.24 0.06 -28.19
CA ILE A 157 6.57 0.49 -27.75
C ILE A 157 6.49 1.83 -27.02
N VAL A 158 5.85 2.83 -27.65
CA VAL A 158 5.69 4.17 -27.07
C VAL A 158 4.79 4.11 -25.83
N ARG A 159 3.67 3.38 -25.89
CA ARG A 159 2.79 3.21 -24.72
C ARG A 159 3.52 2.64 -23.50
N ARG A 160 4.35 1.60 -23.70
CA ARG A 160 5.15 1.00 -22.61
C ARG A 160 6.19 1.99 -22.10
N SER A 161 6.91 2.64 -23.01
CA SER A 161 7.92 3.64 -22.66
C SER A 161 7.32 4.78 -21.84
N THR A 162 6.21 5.40 -22.29
CA THR A 162 5.54 6.47 -21.55
C THR A 162 5.09 6.02 -20.17
N GLY A 163 4.52 4.81 -20.06
CA GLY A 163 4.12 4.24 -18.77
C GLY A 163 5.31 4.04 -17.82
N THR A 164 6.43 3.49 -18.30
CA THR A 164 7.65 3.34 -17.51
C THR A 164 8.22 4.68 -17.09
N VAL A 165 8.29 5.66 -17.99
CA VAL A 165 8.83 7.00 -17.69
C VAL A 165 8.01 7.69 -16.61
N VAL A 166 6.68 7.74 -16.75
CA VAL A 166 5.81 8.38 -15.76
C VAL A 166 5.92 7.70 -14.40
N LEU A 167 5.88 6.36 -14.37
CA LEU A 167 5.95 5.61 -13.12
C LEU A 167 7.33 5.72 -12.45
N SER A 168 8.41 5.70 -13.23
CA SER A 168 9.78 5.87 -12.72
C SER A 168 10.05 7.29 -12.23
N LEU A 169 9.56 8.34 -12.92
CA LEU A 169 9.68 9.72 -12.45
C LEU A 169 8.89 9.96 -11.17
N LEU A 170 7.66 9.42 -11.08
CA LEU A 170 6.88 9.45 -9.84
C LEU A 170 7.61 8.70 -8.72
N ALA A 171 8.17 7.53 -9.01
CA ALA A 171 8.94 6.78 -8.01
C ALA A 171 10.19 7.54 -7.54
N LEU A 172 10.97 8.13 -8.46
CA LEU A 172 12.16 8.93 -8.11
C LEU A 172 11.79 10.17 -7.30
N SER A 173 10.66 10.82 -7.59
CA SER A 173 10.18 11.94 -6.80
C SER A 173 9.68 11.51 -5.42
N ILE A 174 8.86 10.45 -5.34
CA ILE A 174 8.30 9.95 -4.09
C ILE A 174 9.38 9.32 -3.20
N LEU A 175 10.44 8.78 -3.78
CA LEU A 175 11.55 8.18 -3.06
C LEU A 175 12.79 9.08 -3.01
N GLU A 176 12.63 10.40 -3.17
CA GLU A 176 13.71 11.39 -3.08
C GLU A 176 14.65 11.14 -1.89
N GLY A 177 14.11 10.98 -0.67
CA GLY A 177 14.95 10.71 0.52
C GLY A 177 15.74 9.41 0.45
N ALA A 178 15.21 8.35 -0.18
CA ALA A 178 15.96 7.12 -0.37
C ALA A 178 17.05 7.25 -1.45
N VAL A 179 16.78 8.02 -2.50
CA VAL A 179 17.76 8.30 -3.56
C VAL A 179 18.89 9.17 -3.04
N ASP A 180 18.57 10.17 -2.22
CA ASP A 180 19.54 11.06 -1.58
C ASP A 180 20.46 10.30 -0.62
N ASP A 181 19.88 9.54 0.32
CA ASP A 181 20.63 8.70 1.25
C ASP A 181 21.56 7.72 0.50
N LEU A 182 21.05 7.03 -0.54
CA LEU A 182 21.86 6.11 -1.33
C LEU A 182 23.00 6.81 -2.06
N SER A 183 22.73 8.00 -2.61
CA SER A 183 23.74 8.81 -3.30
C SER A 183 24.87 9.20 -2.36
N GLU A 184 24.52 9.63 -1.14
CA GLU A 184 25.48 9.92 -0.05
C GLU A 184 26.32 8.70 0.31
N GLY A 185 25.69 7.53 0.42
CA GLY A 185 26.38 6.27 0.68
C GLY A 185 27.44 5.89 -0.38
N PHE A 186 27.27 6.33 -1.63
CA PHE A 186 28.21 6.10 -2.73
C PHE A 186 29.13 7.30 -3.04
N GLY A 187 28.97 8.44 -2.33
CA GLY A 187 29.71 9.68 -2.58
C GLY A 187 29.32 10.38 -3.90
N LEU A 188 28.05 10.28 -4.28
CA LEU A 188 27.50 10.80 -5.54
C LEU A 188 26.57 12.01 -5.34
N ASP A 189 26.71 12.74 -4.23
CA ASP A 189 25.83 13.85 -3.78
C ASP A 189 25.61 14.92 -4.86
N TRP A 190 26.63 15.16 -5.69
CA TRP A 190 26.56 16.08 -6.82
C TRP A 190 25.41 15.75 -7.79
N LEU A 191 25.05 14.46 -7.91
CA LEU A 191 24.01 13.99 -8.80
C LEU A 191 22.62 14.28 -8.21
N THR A 192 22.43 14.10 -6.90
CA THR A 192 21.17 14.41 -6.23
C THR A 192 20.96 15.92 -6.10
N ASP A 193 22.02 16.68 -5.80
CA ASP A 193 22.00 18.15 -5.83
C ASP A 193 21.65 18.72 -7.22
N LEU A 194 22.02 18.04 -8.30
CA LEU A 194 21.65 18.42 -9.66
C LEU A 194 20.20 18.01 -10.00
N MET A 195 19.74 16.88 -9.48
CA MET A 195 18.41 16.34 -9.79
C MET A 195 17.30 17.01 -8.99
N TYR A 196 17.51 17.25 -7.69
CA TYR A 196 16.48 17.71 -6.77
C TYR A 196 16.68 19.17 -6.37
N ALA A 197 15.57 19.86 -6.16
CA ALA A 197 15.60 21.24 -5.67
C ALA A 197 15.73 21.25 -4.14
N LYS A 198 16.36 22.30 -3.58
CA LYS A 198 16.52 22.46 -2.11
C LYS A 198 15.22 22.50 -1.31
N LYS A 199 14.08 22.74 -1.97
CA LYS A 199 12.74 22.76 -1.34
C LYS A 199 11.97 21.45 -1.56
N GLY A 200 12.61 20.43 -2.13
CA GLY A 200 12.00 19.14 -2.48
C GLY A 200 11.52 19.09 -3.93
N GLY A 201 11.49 17.88 -4.49
CA GLY A 201 11.01 17.62 -5.85
C GLY A 201 12.09 17.73 -6.93
N LEU A 202 11.83 17.11 -8.07
CA LEU A 202 12.74 17.13 -9.23
C LEU A 202 12.75 18.52 -9.85
N THR A 203 13.94 19.00 -10.23
CA THR A 203 14.06 20.20 -11.06
C THR A 203 13.41 19.96 -12.43
N LEU A 204 12.93 21.02 -13.09
CA LEU A 204 12.33 20.90 -14.42
C LEU A 204 13.32 20.30 -15.44
N THR A 205 14.59 20.70 -15.34
CA THR A 205 15.68 20.20 -16.17
C THR A 205 15.96 18.72 -15.92
N SER A 206 16.02 18.29 -14.65
CA SER A 206 16.27 16.89 -14.32
C SER A 206 15.10 16.01 -14.75
N THR A 207 13.86 16.46 -14.58
CA THR A 207 12.66 15.72 -14.99
C THR A 207 12.70 15.37 -16.48
N ILE A 208 13.09 16.34 -17.33
CA ILE A 208 13.19 16.13 -18.78
C ILE A 208 14.36 15.20 -19.13
N VAL A 209 15.54 15.43 -18.55
CA VAL A 209 16.75 14.64 -18.83
C VAL A 209 16.59 13.19 -18.35
N VAL A 210 16.22 13.00 -17.08
CA VAL A 210 15.98 11.68 -16.48
C VAL A 210 14.84 10.97 -17.21
N GLY A 211 13.77 11.68 -17.56
CA GLY A 211 12.68 11.13 -18.37
C GLY A 211 13.12 10.63 -19.74
N ALA A 212 13.98 11.39 -20.44
CA ALA A 212 14.54 10.97 -21.73
C ALA A 212 15.46 9.76 -21.60
N VAL A 213 16.32 9.73 -20.58
CA VAL A 213 17.19 8.59 -20.28
C VAL A 213 16.36 7.34 -19.99
N ILE A 214 15.34 7.43 -19.14
CA ILE A 214 14.44 6.31 -18.82
C ILE A 214 13.69 5.84 -20.06
N ALA A 215 13.26 6.75 -20.95
CA ALA A 215 12.60 6.39 -22.20
C ALA A 215 13.52 5.56 -23.10
N VAL A 216 14.76 6.02 -23.31
CA VAL A 216 15.76 5.30 -24.11
C VAL A 216 16.08 3.94 -23.50
N VAL A 217 16.33 3.89 -22.19
CA VAL A 217 16.59 2.64 -21.46
C VAL A 217 15.40 1.69 -21.53
N SER A 218 14.16 2.18 -21.40
CA SER A 218 12.94 1.36 -21.49
C SER A 218 12.81 0.72 -22.87
N VAL A 219 13.05 1.48 -23.94
CA VAL A 219 13.01 0.95 -25.32
C VAL A 219 14.10 -0.11 -25.52
N LEU A 220 15.35 0.15 -25.12
CA LEU A 220 16.47 -0.79 -25.27
C LEU A 220 16.29 -2.07 -24.46
N THR A 221 15.75 -1.96 -23.24
CA THR A 221 15.66 -3.08 -22.30
C THR A 221 14.40 -3.93 -22.53
N SER A 222 13.36 -3.38 -23.16
CA SER A 222 12.08 -4.06 -23.40
C SER A 222 12.20 -5.43 -24.07
N GLY A 223 13.13 -5.59 -25.03
CA GLY A 223 13.42 -6.87 -25.68
C GLY A 223 14.16 -7.86 -24.79
N ARG A 224 15.13 -7.38 -24.00
CA ARG A 224 15.96 -8.20 -23.11
C ARG A 224 15.20 -8.71 -21.90
N VAL A 225 14.39 -7.86 -21.25
CA VAL A 225 13.58 -8.28 -20.09
C VAL A 225 12.64 -9.40 -20.50
N LYS A 226 11.92 -9.25 -21.63
CA LYS A 226 11.00 -10.27 -22.11
C LYS A 226 11.71 -11.59 -22.44
N ALA A 227 12.91 -11.53 -23.01
CA ALA A 227 13.74 -12.70 -23.27
C ALA A 227 14.18 -13.40 -21.97
N VAL A 228 14.61 -12.65 -20.96
CA VAL A 228 15.00 -13.20 -19.64
C VAL A 228 13.80 -13.81 -18.92
N THR A 229 12.65 -13.13 -18.91
CA THR A 229 11.42 -13.64 -18.28
C THR A 229 10.92 -14.91 -18.96
N ASN A 230 10.93 -14.97 -20.29
CA ASN A 230 10.56 -16.18 -21.02
C ASN A 230 11.55 -17.32 -20.72
N ARG A 231 12.85 -17.04 -20.73
CA ARG A 231 13.87 -18.05 -20.40
C ARG A 231 13.68 -18.62 -18.99
N TYR A 232 13.36 -17.80 -17.99
CA TYR A 232 13.07 -18.27 -16.63
C TYR A 232 11.76 -19.09 -16.56
N ARG A 233 10.74 -18.72 -17.34
CA ARG A 233 9.48 -19.46 -17.41
C ARG A 233 9.62 -20.83 -18.07
N ASP A 234 10.51 -20.92 -19.06
CA ASP A 234 10.76 -22.15 -19.83
C ASP A 234 11.71 -23.12 -19.09
N MET A 235 12.44 -22.65 -18.06
CA MET A 235 13.25 -23.51 -17.19
C MET A 235 12.34 -24.46 -16.38
N GLN A 236 12.59 -25.76 -16.49
CA GLN A 236 11.90 -26.80 -15.70
C GLN A 236 12.87 -27.49 -14.73
N GLY A 237 12.34 -27.96 -13.59
CA GLY A 237 13.10 -28.77 -12.61
C GLY A 237 14.22 -28.01 -11.88
N ALA A 238 15.40 -28.64 -11.81
CA ALA A 238 16.51 -28.22 -10.97
C ALA A 238 17.13 -26.85 -11.36
N GLU A 239 17.08 -26.45 -12.62
CA GLU A 239 17.59 -25.15 -13.07
C GLU A 239 16.74 -23.99 -12.55
N ARG A 240 15.41 -24.15 -12.54
CA ARG A 240 14.49 -23.17 -11.98
C ARG A 240 14.68 -23.02 -10.47
N GLN A 241 14.92 -24.13 -9.78
CA GLN A 241 15.22 -24.12 -8.34
C GLN A 241 16.56 -23.41 -8.05
N LYS A 242 17.60 -23.63 -8.86
CA LYS A 242 18.87 -22.89 -8.74
C LYS A 242 18.68 -21.39 -8.98
N ALA A 243 17.95 -21.02 -10.04
CA ALA A 243 17.67 -19.63 -10.36
C ALA A 243 16.85 -18.94 -9.26
N SER A 244 15.85 -19.61 -8.68
CA SER A 244 15.07 -19.06 -7.56
C SER A 244 15.89 -18.93 -6.28
N MET A 245 16.79 -19.88 -5.99
CA MET A 245 17.72 -19.77 -4.86
C MET A 245 18.70 -18.61 -5.04
N ILE A 246 19.23 -18.42 -6.25
CA ILE A 246 20.11 -17.27 -6.55
C ILE A 246 19.34 -15.96 -6.38
N LEU A 247 18.13 -15.87 -6.91
CA LEU A 247 17.28 -14.68 -6.76
C LEU A 247 16.99 -14.39 -5.28
N PHE A 248 16.63 -15.42 -4.51
CA PHE A 248 16.41 -15.29 -3.08
C PHE A 248 17.67 -14.83 -2.34
N ALA A 249 18.84 -15.38 -2.67
CA ALA A 249 20.11 -14.96 -2.10
C ALA A 249 20.44 -13.50 -2.44
N VAL A 250 20.21 -13.07 -3.68
CA VAL A 250 20.41 -11.67 -4.11
C VAL A 250 19.50 -10.73 -3.33
N VAL A 251 18.22 -11.07 -3.18
CA VAL A 251 17.27 -10.26 -2.39
C VAL A 251 17.66 -10.22 -0.92
N ALA A 252 18.07 -11.36 -0.34
CA ALA A 252 18.51 -11.42 1.05
C ALA A 252 19.76 -10.56 1.29
N VAL A 253 20.76 -10.63 0.40
CA VAL A 253 21.95 -9.78 0.46
C VAL A 253 21.56 -8.31 0.33
N LEU A 254 20.67 -7.96 -0.60
CA LEU A 254 20.20 -6.59 -0.76
C LEU A 254 19.54 -6.08 0.53
N CYS A 255 18.67 -6.87 1.18
CA CYS A 255 18.03 -6.47 2.44
C CYS A 255 19.02 -6.24 3.59
N ILE A 256 20.18 -6.92 3.59
CA ILE A 256 21.21 -6.76 4.63
C ILE A 256 22.09 -5.52 4.35
N VAL A 257 22.43 -5.31 3.07
CA VAL A 257 23.38 -4.28 2.62
C VAL A 257 22.70 -2.91 2.46
N LEU A 258 21.46 -2.86 1.97
CA LEU A 258 20.73 -1.62 1.71
C LEU A 258 20.64 -0.67 2.93
N PRO A 259 20.32 -1.14 4.15
CA PRO A 259 20.26 -0.28 5.35
C PRO A 259 21.59 0.37 5.74
N MET A 260 22.72 -0.17 5.23
CA MET A 260 24.04 0.41 5.50
C MET A 260 24.27 1.73 4.78
N PHE A 261 23.56 1.93 3.66
CA PHE A 261 23.64 3.12 2.81
C PHE A 261 22.41 4.01 2.94
N LEU A 262 21.41 3.62 3.73
CA LEU A 262 20.22 4.43 3.97
C LEU A 262 20.39 5.27 5.23
N GLY A 263 19.78 6.45 5.21
CA GLY A 263 19.76 7.39 6.32
C GLY A 263 18.79 6.97 7.42
N LYS A 264 18.70 7.78 8.48
CA LYS A 264 17.93 7.46 9.68
C LYS A 264 16.43 7.26 9.38
N ILE A 265 15.85 8.17 8.61
CA ILE A 265 14.41 8.18 8.31
C ILE A 265 14.03 6.96 7.45
N MET A 266 14.84 6.62 6.45
CA MET A 266 14.57 5.47 5.59
C MET A 266 14.74 4.14 6.32
N ASN A 267 15.72 4.04 7.22
CA ASN A 267 15.87 2.86 8.07
C ASN A 267 14.69 2.69 9.05
N GLU A 268 14.17 3.78 9.60
CA GLU A 268 12.96 3.74 10.44
C GLU A 268 11.73 3.32 9.62
N LEU A 269 11.58 3.84 8.40
CA LEU A 269 10.52 3.42 7.48
C LEU A 269 10.63 1.93 7.14
N LEU A 270 11.83 1.43 6.84
CA LEU A 270 12.07 0.02 6.58
C LEU A 270 11.75 -0.87 7.79
N ALA A 271 12.07 -0.42 9.00
CA ALA A 271 11.71 -1.13 10.23
C ALA A 271 10.19 -1.24 10.39
N ASN A 272 9.46 -0.15 10.12
CA ASN A 272 8.00 -0.14 10.13
C ASN A 272 7.40 -1.07 9.04
N VAL A 273 7.97 -1.06 7.84
CA VAL A 273 7.57 -1.99 6.76
C VAL A 273 7.79 -3.44 7.19
N GLY A 274 8.93 -3.76 7.82
CA GLY A 274 9.21 -5.09 8.35
C GLY A 274 8.24 -5.49 9.46
N LEU A 275 7.85 -4.55 10.32
CA LEU A 275 6.83 -4.78 11.34
C LEU A 275 5.48 -5.11 10.69
N PHE A 276 5.01 -4.32 9.73
CA PHE A 276 3.79 -4.63 8.98
C PHE A 276 3.88 -5.94 8.19
N LEU A 277 5.07 -6.32 7.70
CA LEU A 277 5.29 -7.61 7.07
C LEU A 277 5.08 -8.76 8.06
N LEU A 278 5.55 -8.64 9.31
CA LEU A 278 5.28 -9.64 10.36
C LEU A 278 3.78 -9.77 10.61
N LEU A 279 3.06 -8.65 10.74
CA LEU A 279 1.60 -8.68 10.89
C LEU A 279 0.91 -9.33 9.68
N ALA A 280 1.36 -9.00 8.46
CA ALA A 280 0.82 -9.58 7.25
C ALA A 280 1.07 -11.10 7.15
N LEU A 281 2.22 -11.59 7.64
CA LEU A 281 2.53 -13.02 7.69
C LEU A 281 1.62 -13.77 8.67
N GLY A 282 1.37 -13.20 9.85
CA GLY A 282 0.42 -13.78 10.81
C GLY A 282 -1.01 -13.77 10.29
N LEU A 283 -1.45 -12.65 9.70
CA LEU A 283 -2.75 -12.57 9.02
C LEU A 283 -2.87 -13.57 7.86
N ASN A 284 -1.79 -13.81 7.12
CA ASN A 284 -1.76 -14.82 6.05
C ASN A 284 -1.89 -16.25 6.59
N ILE A 285 -1.48 -16.53 7.82
CA ILE A 285 -1.73 -17.84 8.44
C ILE A 285 -3.23 -18.01 8.74
N VAL A 286 -3.86 -17.00 9.34
CA VAL A 286 -5.29 -17.06 9.73
C VAL A 286 -6.22 -16.99 8.52
N VAL A 287 -6.09 -15.93 7.71
CA VAL A 287 -6.96 -15.69 6.54
C VAL A 287 -6.50 -16.53 5.35
N GLY A 288 -5.20 -16.54 5.08
CA GLY A 288 -4.63 -17.17 3.89
C GLY A 288 -4.62 -18.69 3.94
N LEU A 289 -4.22 -19.31 5.06
CA LEU A 289 -4.20 -20.78 5.17
C LEU A 289 -5.53 -21.33 5.69
N ALA A 290 -6.06 -20.81 6.81
CA ALA A 290 -7.25 -21.36 7.45
C ALA A 290 -8.59 -20.80 6.91
N GLY A 291 -8.57 -19.71 6.14
CA GLY A 291 -9.79 -19.13 5.55
C GLY A 291 -10.66 -18.39 6.57
N LEU A 292 -10.11 -18.02 7.73
CA LEU A 292 -10.82 -17.35 8.80
C LEU A 292 -10.68 -15.84 8.61
N LEU A 293 -11.80 -15.13 8.41
CA LEU A 293 -11.78 -13.68 8.27
C LEU A 293 -11.55 -13.03 9.64
N ASP A 294 -10.32 -12.63 9.93
CA ASP A 294 -9.92 -11.96 11.17
C ASP A 294 -9.67 -10.46 10.91
N LEU A 295 -10.62 -9.63 11.36
CA LEU A 295 -10.50 -8.17 11.33
C LEU A 295 -9.96 -7.59 12.65
N GLY A 296 -9.86 -8.43 13.69
CA GLY A 296 -9.41 -8.09 15.03
C GLY A 296 -7.91 -8.29 15.25
N TYR A 297 -7.16 -8.68 14.22
CA TYR A 297 -5.76 -9.09 14.32
C TYR A 297 -4.85 -8.06 15.03
N VAL A 298 -5.16 -6.77 14.93
CA VAL A 298 -4.42 -5.67 15.60
C VAL A 298 -4.40 -5.83 17.13
N ALA A 299 -5.38 -6.56 17.70
CA ALA A 299 -5.43 -6.85 19.12
C ALA A 299 -4.24 -7.69 19.61
N PHE A 300 -3.82 -8.68 18.83
CA PHE A 300 -2.68 -9.54 19.16
C PHE A 300 -1.38 -8.72 19.14
N PHE A 301 -1.26 -7.81 18.16
CA PHE A 301 -0.15 -6.87 18.09
C PHE A 301 -0.10 -5.94 19.32
N ALA A 302 -1.25 -5.40 19.73
CA ALA A 302 -1.35 -4.56 20.93
C ALA A 302 -0.93 -5.34 22.19
N VAL A 303 -1.45 -6.56 22.40
CA VAL A 303 -1.10 -7.38 23.57
C VAL A 303 0.40 -7.65 23.63
N GLY A 304 1.03 -8.08 22.53
CA GLY A 304 2.47 -8.33 22.51
C GLY A 304 3.30 -7.08 22.80
N GLY A 305 2.93 -5.94 22.21
CA GLY A 305 3.59 -4.66 22.44
C GLY A 305 3.48 -4.18 23.89
N TYR A 306 2.27 -4.17 24.45
CA TYR A 306 2.04 -3.76 25.83
C TYR A 306 2.65 -4.72 26.84
N THR A 307 2.60 -6.04 26.62
CA THR A 307 3.30 -7.01 27.49
C THR A 307 4.81 -6.75 27.49
N THR A 308 5.41 -6.50 26.33
CA THR A 308 6.83 -6.15 26.25
C THR A 308 7.11 -4.85 27.00
N ALA A 309 6.30 -3.81 26.79
CA ALA A 309 6.50 -2.50 27.41
C ALA A 309 6.33 -2.54 28.94
N VAL A 310 5.33 -3.26 29.47
CA VAL A 310 5.11 -3.40 30.92
C VAL A 310 6.25 -4.14 31.62
N LEU A 311 6.82 -5.15 30.96
CA LEU A 311 7.86 -6.00 31.56
C LEU A 311 9.28 -5.41 31.42
N THR A 312 9.52 -4.55 30.44
CA THR A 312 10.87 -4.04 30.15
C THR A 312 11.05 -2.57 30.48
N SER A 313 10.00 -1.74 30.40
CA SER A 313 10.14 -0.29 30.61
C SER A 313 10.33 0.07 32.09
N PRO A 314 11.34 0.91 32.42
CA PRO A 314 11.46 1.53 33.75
C PRO A 314 10.26 2.40 34.13
N ASN A 315 9.55 2.94 33.13
CA ASN A 315 8.36 3.78 33.31
C ASN A 315 7.07 2.95 33.40
N SER A 316 7.17 1.63 33.55
CA SER A 316 6.01 0.75 33.73
C SER A 316 5.31 1.08 35.06
N PRO A 317 4.05 1.53 35.05
CA PRO A 317 3.38 2.03 36.26
C PRO A 317 3.17 0.99 37.37
N PHE A 318 3.11 -0.30 37.03
CA PHE A 318 2.63 -1.35 37.95
C PHE A 318 3.69 -2.37 38.37
N PHE A 319 4.57 -2.81 37.45
CA PHE A 319 5.37 -4.02 37.68
C PHE A 319 6.89 -3.80 37.55
N ALA A 320 7.32 -2.66 36.98
CA ALA A 320 8.69 -2.24 36.64
C ALA A 320 9.82 -3.23 36.96
N PRO A 321 9.84 -4.42 36.33
CA PRO A 321 10.76 -5.48 36.73
C PRO A 321 12.08 -5.39 35.94
N GLU A 322 12.21 -4.39 35.05
CA GLU A 322 13.33 -4.17 34.13
C GLU A 322 13.87 -5.48 33.56
N LEU A 323 12.97 -6.37 33.14
CA LEU A 323 13.35 -7.71 32.73
C LEU A 323 14.14 -7.65 31.43
N HIS A 324 15.16 -8.48 31.37
CA HIS A 324 15.92 -8.67 30.14
C HIS A 324 15.01 -9.16 29.01
N PHE A 325 15.19 -8.61 27.80
CA PHE A 325 14.32 -8.85 26.65
C PHE A 325 14.06 -10.34 26.37
N GLY A 326 15.07 -11.19 26.51
CA GLY A 326 14.93 -12.63 26.31
C GLY A 326 13.89 -13.30 27.21
N PHE A 327 13.82 -12.89 28.49
CA PHE A 327 12.78 -13.40 29.40
C PHE A 327 11.43 -12.78 29.10
N ALA A 328 11.39 -11.47 28.80
CA ALA A 328 10.17 -10.79 28.40
C ALA A 328 9.52 -11.47 27.17
N LEU A 329 10.31 -11.89 26.19
CA LEU A 329 9.83 -12.58 24.99
C LEU A 329 9.10 -13.88 25.33
N ILE A 330 9.59 -14.68 26.29
CA ILE A 330 8.90 -15.91 26.72
C ILE A 330 7.52 -15.58 27.30
N PHE A 331 7.45 -14.56 28.15
CA PHE A 331 6.17 -14.10 28.70
C PHE A 331 5.24 -13.57 27.61
N VAL A 332 5.77 -12.82 26.64
CA VAL A 332 4.98 -12.32 25.48
C VAL A 332 4.35 -13.49 24.72
N VAL A 333 5.11 -14.56 24.43
CA VAL A 333 4.56 -15.74 23.74
C VAL A 333 3.48 -16.43 24.58
N ILE A 334 3.68 -16.55 25.90
CA ILE A 334 2.69 -17.15 26.80
C ILE A 334 1.41 -16.31 26.84
N PHE A 335 1.52 -15.00 27.04
CA PHE A 335 0.37 -14.09 27.07
C PHE A 335 -0.35 -14.02 25.73
N ALA A 336 0.38 -13.95 24.62
CA ALA A 336 -0.20 -14.00 23.28
C ALA A 336 -0.95 -15.32 23.05
N THR A 337 -0.41 -16.46 23.50
CA THR A 337 -1.08 -17.76 23.41
C THR A 337 -2.38 -17.78 24.24
N ILE A 338 -2.33 -17.27 25.48
CA ILE A 338 -3.51 -17.21 26.36
C ILE A 338 -4.59 -16.33 25.74
N VAL A 339 -4.23 -15.14 25.25
CA VAL A 339 -5.18 -14.23 24.59
C VAL A 339 -5.70 -14.82 23.29
N GLY A 340 -4.83 -15.46 22.49
CA GLY A 340 -5.21 -16.20 21.27
C GLY A 340 -6.25 -17.28 21.56
N LEU A 341 -6.07 -18.04 22.64
CA LEU A 341 -7.04 -19.04 23.07
C LEU A 341 -8.34 -18.39 23.61
N LEU A 342 -8.23 -17.30 24.37
CA LEU A 342 -9.39 -16.61 24.96
C LEU A 342 -10.27 -15.98 23.88
N ILE A 343 -9.67 -15.34 22.88
CA ILE A 343 -10.39 -14.74 21.74
C ILE A 343 -10.84 -15.83 20.77
N GLY A 344 -9.99 -16.83 20.51
CA GLY A 344 -10.29 -17.92 19.59
C GLY A 344 -11.44 -18.82 20.07
N ALA A 345 -11.56 -19.07 21.38
CA ALA A 345 -12.53 -20.02 21.94
C ALA A 345 -14.02 -19.65 21.70
N PRO A 346 -14.48 -18.40 21.91
CA PRO A 346 -15.84 -17.98 21.55
C PRO A 346 -16.10 -18.06 20.04
N VAL A 347 -15.04 -17.84 19.26
CA VAL A 347 -15.08 -17.62 17.82
C VAL A 347 -15.17 -18.93 17.02
N ILE A 348 -14.77 -20.07 17.62
CA ILE A 348 -14.77 -21.40 16.97
C ILE A 348 -16.13 -21.84 16.41
N ARG A 349 -17.24 -21.35 16.99
CA ARG A 349 -18.60 -21.73 16.58
C ARG A 349 -19.15 -20.85 15.44
N MET A 350 -18.44 -19.78 15.10
CA MET A 350 -18.88 -18.78 14.13
C MET A 350 -18.25 -19.04 12.76
N ARG A 351 -18.97 -18.64 11.71
CA ARG A 351 -18.56 -18.85 10.30
C ARG A 351 -18.71 -17.56 9.50
N GLY A 352 -17.86 -17.41 8.50
CA GLY A 352 -17.94 -16.33 7.51
C GLY A 352 -18.03 -14.94 8.14
N ASP A 353 -19.09 -14.22 7.82
CA ASP A 353 -19.24 -12.82 8.22
C ASP A 353 -19.43 -12.65 9.74
N TYR A 354 -20.03 -13.63 10.43
CA TYR A 354 -20.19 -13.58 11.89
C TYR A 354 -18.85 -13.61 12.62
N LEU A 355 -17.91 -14.42 12.10
CA LEU A 355 -16.54 -14.50 12.59
C LEU A 355 -15.82 -13.14 12.42
N ALA A 356 -16.02 -12.48 11.29
CA ALA A 356 -15.42 -11.17 11.01
C ALA A 356 -15.95 -10.07 11.93
N ILE A 357 -17.26 -10.03 12.17
CA ILE A 357 -17.89 -9.05 13.06
C ILE A 357 -17.38 -9.19 14.49
N VAL A 358 -17.26 -10.43 14.99
CA VAL A 358 -16.83 -10.68 16.36
C VAL A 358 -15.34 -10.40 16.55
N THR A 359 -14.49 -10.76 15.58
CA THR A 359 -13.06 -10.42 15.64
C THR A 359 -12.85 -8.90 15.62
N LEU A 360 -13.56 -8.17 14.76
CA LEU A 360 -13.56 -6.70 14.77
C LEU A 360 -13.96 -6.17 16.15
N GLY A 361 -15.04 -6.71 16.73
CA GLY A 361 -15.50 -6.36 18.07
C GLY A 361 -14.40 -6.55 19.13
N PHE A 362 -13.72 -7.69 19.14
CA PHE A 362 -12.59 -7.93 20.06
C PHE A 362 -11.42 -6.96 19.81
N GLY A 363 -11.09 -6.68 18.55
CA GLY A 363 -10.08 -5.69 18.19
C GLY A 363 -10.36 -4.31 18.76
N GLU A 364 -11.61 -3.87 18.63
CA GLU A 364 -12.05 -2.58 19.15
C GLU A 364 -12.13 -2.56 20.68
N ILE A 365 -12.61 -3.64 21.31
CA ILE A 365 -12.61 -3.78 22.77
C ILE A 365 -11.19 -3.64 23.32
N ILE A 366 -10.22 -4.35 22.74
CA ILE A 366 -8.83 -4.31 23.21
C ILE A 366 -8.21 -2.92 22.99
N ARG A 367 -8.48 -2.29 21.84
CA ARG A 367 -8.05 -0.91 21.57
C ARG A 367 -8.58 0.07 22.62
N LEU A 368 -9.88 0.00 22.92
CA LEU A 368 -10.53 0.85 23.92
C LEU A 368 -10.02 0.55 25.34
N LEU A 369 -9.77 -0.73 25.65
CA LEU A 369 -9.28 -1.16 26.96
C LEU A 369 -7.91 -0.54 27.27
N PHE A 370 -6.98 -0.57 26.31
CA PHE A 370 -5.65 0.03 26.49
C PHE A 370 -5.67 1.56 26.46
N MET A 371 -6.60 2.18 25.73
CA MET A 371 -6.75 3.64 25.70
C MET A 371 -7.54 4.20 26.89
N SER A 372 -8.26 3.36 27.63
CA SER A 372 -9.15 3.78 28.72
C SER A 372 -8.38 4.30 29.93
N ASP A 373 -8.88 5.37 30.52
CA ASP A 373 -8.37 5.92 31.78
C ASP A 373 -8.48 4.94 32.95
N TRP A 374 -9.44 4.00 32.90
CA TRP A 374 -9.61 2.99 33.94
C TRP A 374 -8.38 2.05 34.05
N LEU A 375 -7.76 1.75 32.91
CA LEU A 375 -6.55 0.94 32.81
C LEU A 375 -5.29 1.78 32.60
N GLY A 376 -5.45 3.11 32.55
CA GLY A 376 -4.37 4.09 32.52
C GLY A 376 -3.28 3.85 33.58
N PRO A 377 -3.63 3.57 34.85
CA PRO A 377 -2.65 3.28 35.89
C PRO A 377 -1.82 2.01 35.67
N TYR A 378 -2.17 1.14 34.72
CA TYR A 378 -1.44 -0.09 34.44
C TYR A 378 -0.71 -0.05 33.08
N PHE A 379 -1.34 0.57 32.08
CA PHE A 379 -0.88 0.54 30.69
C PHE A 379 -0.55 1.93 30.11
N GLY A 380 -0.65 3.01 30.90
CA GLY A 380 -0.36 4.38 30.45
C GLY A 380 -1.48 5.05 29.64
N GLY A 381 -2.61 4.36 29.45
CA GLY A 381 -3.81 4.91 28.80
C GLY A 381 -3.52 5.34 27.36
N ALA A 382 -4.09 6.48 26.94
CA ALA A 382 -3.91 7.02 25.59
C ALA A 382 -2.44 7.38 25.23
N GLN A 383 -1.57 7.65 26.21
CA GLN A 383 -0.15 7.92 25.96
C GLN A 383 0.67 6.64 25.77
N GLY A 384 0.17 5.50 26.24
CA GLY A 384 0.91 4.25 26.29
C GLY A 384 2.10 4.30 27.24
N ILE A 385 2.99 3.30 27.13
CA ILE A 385 4.19 3.18 27.97
C ILE A 385 5.41 3.67 27.18
N THR A 386 6.10 4.67 27.72
CA THR A 386 7.28 5.29 27.08
C THR A 386 8.59 4.68 27.59
N ASN A 387 9.72 5.05 26.97
CA ASN A 387 11.06 4.62 27.37
C ASN A 387 11.27 3.10 27.45
N VAL A 388 10.74 2.37 26.47
CA VAL A 388 11.08 0.95 26.31
C VAL A 388 12.58 0.85 25.99
N PRO A 389 13.37 0.14 26.82
CA PRO A 389 14.82 0.07 26.64
C PRO A 389 15.19 -0.67 25.36
N GLY A 390 16.42 -0.44 24.89
CA GLY A 390 16.99 -1.22 23.80
C GLY A 390 17.09 -2.71 24.14
N VAL A 391 17.10 -3.55 23.12
CA VAL A 391 17.23 -5.00 23.26
C VAL A 391 18.71 -5.38 23.36
N ASP A 392 19.12 -5.92 24.51
CA ASP A 392 20.42 -6.58 24.64
C ASP A 392 20.29 -8.07 24.33
N LEU A 393 21.08 -8.56 23.38
CA LEU A 393 21.17 -9.99 23.03
C LEU A 393 22.41 -10.65 23.63
N GLY A 394 23.18 -9.93 24.45
CA GLY A 394 24.44 -10.37 25.07
C GLY A 394 25.65 -10.26 24.14
N PHE A 395 25.47 -10.49 22.83
CA PHE A 395 26.51 -10.32 21.80
C PHE A 395 26.33 -9.05 20.94
N ALA A 396 25.15 -8.43 21.00
CA ALA A 396 24.82 -7.21 20.29
C ALA A 396 23.73 -6.45 21.05
N THR A 397 23.94 -5.15 21.26
CA THR A 397 22.96 -4.25 21.88
C THR A 397 22.24 -3.46 20.79
N VAL A 398 20.94 -3.69 20.63
CA VAL A 398 20.06 -2.95 19.73
C VAL A 398 19.48 -1.77 20.50
N LYS A 399 20.00 -0.57 20.24
CA LYS A 399 19.47 0.64 20.87
C LYS A 399 18.25 1.11 20.08
N GLY A 400 17.12 1.35 20.76
CA GLY A 400 15.91 1.90 20.11
C GLY A 400 16.14 3.27 19.45
N THR A 401 17.20 3.98 19.84
CA THR A 401 17.60 5.27 19.24
C THR A 401 18.32 5.14 17.90
N ASP A 402 18.78 3.93 17.53
CA ASP A 402 19.42 3.63 16.25
C ASP A 402 18.51 2.79 15.35
N PRO A 403 17.77 3.42 14.40
CA PRO A 403 16.80 2.73 13.55
C PRO A 403 17.40 1.62 12.69
N ARG A 404 18.69 1.70 12.35
CA ARG A 404 19.36 0.65 11.57
C ARG A 404 19.44 -0.65 12.38
N SER A 405 19.81 -0.56 13.66
CA SER A 405 19.85 -1.72 14.55
C SER A 405 18.47 -2.33 14.76
N VAL A 406 17.43 -1.49 14.89
CA VAL A 406 16.02 -1.92 15.00
C VAL A 406 15.57 -2.63 13.72
N PHE A 407 15.92 -2.11 12.55
CA PHE A 407 15.61 -2.78 11.28
C PHE A 407 16.21 -4.18 11.21
N TYR A 408 17.48 -4.38 11.59
CA TYR A 408 18.08 -5.72 11.59
C TYR A 408 17.41 -6.68 12.56
N LEU A 409 16.96 -6.19 13.72
CA LEU A 409 16.18 -6.98 14.67
C LEU A 409 14.84 -7.42 14.07
N VAL A 410 14.11 -6.49 13.44
CA VAL A 410 12.85 -6.78 12.76
C VAL A 410 13.07 -7.74 11.59
N LEU A 411 14.12 -7.55 10.79
CA LEU A 411 14.48 -8.43 9.68
C LEU A 411 14.78 -9.85 10.18
N PHE A 412 15.48 -9.99 11.30
CA PHE A 412 15.74 -11.30 11.92
C PHE A 412 14.43 -12.03 12.25
N PHE A 413 13.48 -11.36 12.90
CA PHE A 413 12.16 -11.95 13.16
C PHE A 413 11.36 -12.20 11.89
N CYS A 414 11.46 -11.35 10.86
CA CYS A 414 10.83 -11.58 9.56
C CYS A 414 11.35 -12.88 8.92
N VAL A 415 12.67 -13.11 8.93
CA VAL A 415 13.26 -14.34 8.38
C VAL A 415 12.75 -15.57 9.12
N ILE A 416 12.69 -15.51 10.46
CA ILE A 416 12.13 -16.58 11.28
C ILE A 416 10.66 -16.83 10.93
N ALA A 417 9.83 -15.78 10.89
CA ALA A 417 8.41 -15.87 10.59
C ALA A 417 8.15 -16.43 9.19
N ILE A 418 8.90 -15.98 8.17
CA ILE A 418 8.83 -16.51 6.80
C ILE A 418 9.18 -18.00 6.79
N TYR A 419 10.27 -18.39 7.45
CA TYR A 419 10.69 -19.78 7.52
C TYR A 419 9.63 -20.67 8.21
N ILE A 420 9.09 -20.21 9.35
CA ILE A 420 8.03 -20.90 10.08
C ILE A 420 6.78 -21.02 9.22
N SER A 421 6.33 -19.93 8.60
CA SER A 421 5.15 -19.90 7.73
C SER A 421 5.30 -20.87 6.55
N TRP A 422 6.44 -20.84 5.86
CA TRP A 422 6.74 -21.77 4.77
C TRP A 422 6.75 -23.23 5.22
N ARG A 423 7.34 -23.52 6.38
CA ARG A 423 7.38 -24.87 6.94
C ARG A 423 5.99 -25.34 7.40
N LEU A 424 5.20 -24.45 7.98
CA LEU A 424 3.84 -24.71 8.45
C LEU A 424 2.90 -25.01 7.29
N GLN A 425 2.99 -24.28 6.18
CA GLN A 425 2.19 -24.54 4.99
C GLN A 425 2.39 -25.97 4.46
N ALA A 426 3.63 -26.46 4.48
CA ALA A 426 3.96 -27.83 4.08
C ALA A 426 3.69 -28.89 5.17
N SER A 427 3.28 -28.49 6.38
CA SER A 427 3.02 -29.39 7.50
C SER A 427 1.63 -30.03 7.45
N ARG A 428 1.35 -30.99 8.35
CA ARG A 428 0.01 -31.59 8.50
C ARG A 428 -1.02 -30.55 8.94
N LEU A 429 -0.63 -29.64 9.84
CA LEU A 429 -1.49 -28.58 10.35
C LEU A 429 -1.88 -27.59 9.24
N GLY A 430 -0.90 -27.16 8.43
CA GLY A 430 -1.15 -26.29 7.29
C GLY A 430 -2.07 -26.93 6.24
N ARG A 431 -1.90 -28.23 5.97
CA ARG A 431 -2.83 -28.97 5.09
C ARG A 431 -4.24 -29.09 5.67
N ALA A 432 -4.37 -29.27 6.98
CA ALA A 432 -5.67 -29.28 7.64
C ALA A 432 -6.36 -27.91 7.55
N TRP A 433 -5.62 -26.82 7.73
CA TRP A 433 -6.13 -25.46 7.52
C TRP A 433 -6.61 -25.22 6.09
N MET A 434 -5.82 -25.62 5.10
CA MET A 434 -6.22 -25.50 3.69
C MET A 434 -7.48 -26.32 3.39
N ALA A 435 -7.62 -27.52 3.97
CA ALA A 435 -8.84 -28.33 3.81
C ALA A 435 -10.07 -27.65 4.43
N ILE A 436 -9.93 -27.07 5.62
CA ILE A 436 -11.01 -26.32 6.31
C ILE A 436 -11.41 -25.08 5.51
N ARG A 437 -10.45 -24.39 4.89
CA ARG A 437 -10.69 -23.21 4.05
C ARG A 437 -11.51 -23.54 2.81
N GLU A 438 -11.28 -24.70 2.18
CA GLU A 438 -12.03 -25.13 0.99
C GLU A 438 -13.45 -25.56 1.36
N ASP A 439 -13.60 -26.48 2.31
CA ASP A 439 -14.90 -26.88 2.84
C ASP A 439 -14.76 -27.48 4.25
N GLU A 440 -15.23 -26.73 5.24
CA GLU A 440 -15.19 -27.13 6.65
C GLU A 440 -15.99 -28.41 6.93
N GLN A 441 -17.15 -28.60 6.29
CA GLN A 441 -18.02 -29.77 6.53
C GLN A 441 -17.37 -31.04 5.98
N VAL A 442 -16.75 -30.94 4.79
CA VAL A 442 -16.00 -32.06 4.20
C VAL A 442 -14.76 -32.37 5.03
N ALA A 443 -14.02 -31.36 5.50
CA ALA A 443 -12.87 -31.56 6.37
C ALA A 443 -13.25 -32.29 7.67
N GLU A 444 -14.37 -31.91 8.29
CA GLU A 444 -14.91 -32.55 9.49
C GLU A 444 -15.34 -34.01 9.23
N ALA A 445 -16.02 -34.28 8.11
CA ALA A 445 -16.41 -35.63 7.70
C ALA A 445 -15.18 -36.53 7.43
N MET A 446 -14.06 -35.95 7.00
CA MET A 446 -12.77 -36.65 6.82
C MET A 446 -11.98 -36.83 8.13
N GLY A 447 -12.56 -36.46 9.28
CA GLY A 447 -12.00 -36.69 10.61
C GLY A 447 -11.04 -35.59 11.11
N ILE A 448 -11.01 -34.42 10.46
CA ILE A 448 -10.21 -33.27 10.92
C ILE A 448 -10.96 -32.57 12.05
N ASN A 449 -10.31 -32.40 13.20
CA ASN A 449 -10.85 -31.58 14.28
C ASN A 449 -10.76 -30.10 13.91
N THR A 450 -11.86 -29.57 13.37
CA THR A 450 -11.97 -28.18 12.90
C THR A 450 -11.75 -27.18 14.04
N VAL A 451 -12.23 -27.47 15.25
CA VAL A 451 -12.08 -26.60 16.43
C VAL A 451 -10.61 -26.43 16.82
N SER A 452 -9.88 -27.52 17.02
CA SER A 452 -8.46 -27.46 17.40
C SER A 452 -7.62 -26.83 16.30
N CYS A 453 -7.91 -27.11 15.02
CA CYS A 453 -7.21 -26.49 13.92
C CYS A 453 -7.46 -24.98 13.87
N LYS A 454 -8.70 -24.51 14.01
CA LYS A 454 -9.02 -23.07 14.04
C LYS A 454 -8.34 -22.35 15.21
N LEU A 455 -8.34 -22.94 16.41
CA LEU A 455 -7.65 -22.38 17.57
C LEU A 455 -6.14 -22.28 17.35
N MET A 456 -5.52 -23.31 16.78
CA MET A 456 -4.10 -23.27 16.44
C MET A 456 -3.79 -22.19 15.39
N ALA A 457 -4.71 -21.92 14.46
CA ALA A 457 -4.50 -20.84 13.48
C ALA A 457 -4.40 -19.48 14.17
N PHE A 458 -5.30 -19.19 15.11
CA PHE A 458 -5.31 -17.94 15.90
C PHE A 458 -4.13 -17.79 16.88
N VAL A 459 -3.62 -18.90 17.42
CA VAL A 459 -2.47 -18.86 18.33
C VAL A 459 -1.15 -18.69 17.58
N VAL A 460 -1.05 -19.26 16.37
CA VAL A 460 0.18 -19.28 15.59
C VAL A 460 0.33 -18.05 14.69
N GLY A 461 -0.78 -17.55 14.13
CA GLY A 461 -0.82 -16.30 13.37
C GLY A 461 -0.83 -15.10 14.30
#